data_AF-A0A4S2CUV5-F1
#
_entry.id   AF-A0A4S2CUV5-F1
#
_cell.length_a   1.000
_cell.length_b   1.000
_cell.length_c   1.000
_cell.angle_alpha   90.00
_cell.angle_beta   90.00
_cell.angle_gamma   90.00
#
_symmetry.space_group_name_H-M   'P 1'
#
loop_
_entity.id
_entity.type
_entity.pdbx_description
1 polymer ?
#
loop_
_entity_poly.entity_id
_entity_poly.type
_entity_poly.pdbx_seq_one_letter_code
_entity_poly.pdbx_strand_id
1 'polypeptide(L)'
;MASPVVSPDALASLFREHHRWLLARLSRQMRCRWDADYTYTNFCHSGRAYPTRTEACHAGGVNDSYASNHIPPRAAGALTLGTHLFEQRLTAGTRVSYTGHRPMREAGASLIPVVDWGSYVLVDVFANYRLNDHVAVDLTVDNLTDRYYMDAMTLGLMASPGRTVRLGFTVNF
;
A
#
# COMPACT_ATOMS: atom_id res chain seq x y z
N MET A 1 62.35 -8.39 -5.13
CA MET A 1 61.10 -7.66 -4.78
C MET A 1 59.96 -8.65 -4.96
N ALA A 2 59.37 -9.14 -3.87
CA ALA A 2 58.25 -10.08 -3.91
C ALA A 2 56.94 -9.30 -3.66
N SER A 3 55.99 -9.39 -4.58
CA SER A 3 54.65 -8.79 -4.44
C SER A 3 53.90 -9.44 -3.27
N PRO A 4 53.15 -8.67 -2.47
CA PRO A 4 52.35 -9.26 -1.39
C PRO A 4 51.17 -10.01 -1.99
N VAL A 5 51.18 -11.34 -1.85
CA VAL A 5 50.03 -12.19 -2.16
C VAL A 5 49.04 -12.04 -1.00
N VAL A 6 47.96 -11.28 -1.22
CA VAL A 6 46.85 -11.16 -0.27
C VAL A 6 46.14 -12.51 -0.20
N SER A 7 46.06 -13.10 1.00
CA SER A 7 45.41 -14.40 1.17
C SER A 7 43.89 -14.30 1.04
N PRO A 8 43.22 -15.29 0.43
CA PRO A 8 41.75 -15.30 0.25
C PRO A 8 40.98 -15.15 1.58
N ASP A 9 41.53 -15.68 2.67
CA ASP A 9 40.92 -15.62 4.00
C ASP A 9 40.91 -14.20 4.60
N ALA A 10 41.93 -13.40 4.32
CA ALA A 10 41.99 -11.99 4.74
C ALA A 10 40.99 -11.12 3.97
N LEU A 11 40.76 -11.42 2.69
CA LEU A 11 39.69 -10.79 1.90
C LEU A 11 38.30 -11.20 2.41
N ALA A 12 38.11 -12.48 2.77
CA ALA A 12 36.85 -12.99 3.29
C ALA A 12 36.51 -12.47 4.70
N SER A 13 37.50 -12.20 5.56
CA SER A 13 37.28 -11.57 6.87
C SER A 13 36.93 -10.09 6.73
N LEU A 14 37.64 -9.34 5.89
CA LEU A 14 37.34 -7.95 5.54
C LEU A 14 35.93 -7.81 4.96
N PHE A 15 35.54 -8.67 4.00
CA PHE A 15 34.18 -8.67 3.46
C PHE A 15 33.12 -8.96 4.54
N ARG A 16 33.38 -9.90 5.46
CA ARG A 16 32.45 -10.23 6.56
C ARG A 16 32.28 -9.09 7.56
N GLU A 17 33.35 -8.42 7.93
CA GLU A 17 33.29 -7.27 8.84
C GLU A 17 32.61 -6.06 8.19
N HIS A 18 32.94 -5.77 6.93
CA HIS A 18 32.29 -4.70 6.17
C HIS A 18 30.79 -4.96 5.99
N HIS A 19 30.40 -6.22 5.76
CA HIS A 19 28.99 -6.61 5.63
C HIS A 19 28.25 -6.46 6.97
N ARG A 20 28.85 -6.84 8.10
CA ARG A 20 28.24 -6.64 9.43
C ARG A 20 28.07 -5.16 9.77
N TRP A 21 29.05 -4.33 9.44
CA TRP A 21 28.97 -2.88 9.63
C TRP A 21 27.93 -2.22 8.71
N LEU A 22 27.88 -2.61 7.44
CA LEU A 22 26.86 -2.15 6.48
C LEU A 22 25.46 -2.55 6.93
N LEU A 23 25.26 -3.79 7.35
CA LEU A 23 23.97 -4.28 7.86
C LEU A 23 23.52 -3.52 9.12
N ALA A 24 24.45 -3.22 10.04
CA ALA A 24 24.16 -2.44 11.24
C ALA A 24 23.83 -0.96 10.94
N ARG A 25 24.40 -0.39 9.86
CA ARG A 25 24.09 0.97 9.40
C ARG A 25 22.77 1.02 8.63
N LEU A 26 22.50 0.00 7.80
CA LEU A 26 21.26 -0.17 7.05
C LEU A 26 20.06 -0.37 7.97
N SER A 27 20.19 -1.15 9.04
CA SER A 27 19.09 -1.40 9.98
C SER A 27 18.60 -0.13 10.69
N ARG A 28 19.47 0.87 10.88
CA ARG A 28 19.10 2.19 11.44
C ARG A 28 18.43 3.10 10.43
N GLN A 29 18.59 2.82 9.14
CA GLN A 29 18.09 3.64 8.02
C GLN A 29 16.80 3.08 7.42
N MET A 30 16.45 1.83 7.75
CA MET A 30 15.19 1.21 7.37
C MET A 30 14.05 1.72 8.24
N ARG A 31 12.92 1.99 7.59
CA ARG A 31 11.65 2.34 8.23
C ARG A 31 10.59 1.35 7.79
N CYS A 32 9.88 0.81 8.77
CA CYS A 32 8.67 0.03 8.57
C CYS A 32 7.52 0.83 9.13
N ARG A 33 6.46 1.02 8.34
CA ARG A 33 5.22 1.67 8.76
C ARG A 33 4.07 0.74 8.42
N TRP A 34 3.21 0.50 9.39
CA TRP A 34 1.96 -0.24 9.21
C TRP A 34 0.80 0.71 9.47
N ASP A 35 -0.12 0.78 8.52
CA ASP A 35 -1.35 1.55 8.59
C ASP A 35 -2.53 0.56 8.54
N ALA A 36 -3.38 0.60 9.56
CA ALA A 36 -4.63 -0.16 9.60
C ALA A 36 -5.80 0.81 9.39
N ASP A 37 -6.47 0.72 8.26
CA ASP A 37 -7.57 1.64 7.90
C ASP A 37 -8.90 1.09 8.42
N TYR A 38 -9.19 -0.18 8.12
CA TYR A 38 -10.40 -0.87 8.57
C TYR A 38 -10.05 -2.27 9.05
N THR A 39 -10.61 -2.68 10.20
CA THR A 39 -10.42 -4.03 10.76
C THR A 39 -11.75 -4.79 10.84
N TYR A 40 -12.86 -4.07 11.00
CA TYR A 40 -14.21 -4.61 11.04
C TYR A 40 -15.22 -3.47 10.89
N THR A 41 -16.06 -3.48 9.85
CA THR A 41 -17.10 -2.47 9.65
C THR A 41 -18.48 -3.09 9.69
N ASN A 42 -19.38 -2.47 10.46
CA ASN A 42 -20.81 -2.75 10.45
C ASN A 42 -21.60 -1.46 10.22
N PHE A 43 -22.72 -1.60 9.54
CA PHE A 43 -23.72 -0.56 9.38
C PHE A 43 -24.83 -0.74 10.40
N CYS A 44 -25.09 0.26 11.24
CA CYS A 44 -26.14 0.20 12.26
C CYS A 44 -27.24 1.22 11.92
N HIS A 45 -28.50 0.81 12.04
CA HIS A 45 -29.64 1.71 11.92
C HIS A 45 -30.43 1.77 13.23
N SER A 46 -31.04 2.92 13.52
CA SER A 46 -31.99 3.05 14.62
C SER A 46 -33.34 2.46 14.25
N GLY A 47 -34.11 1.99 15.24
CA GLY A 47 -35.46 1.44 15.03
C GLY A 47 -36.51 2.45 14.52
N ARG A 48 -36.14 3.73 14.31
CA ARG A 48 -37.00 4.75 13.70
C ARG A 48 -36.94 4.73 12.16
N ALA A 49 -35.86 4.21 11.59
CA ALA A 49 -35.62 4.21 10.14
C ALA A 49 -36.20 2.97 9.42
N TYR A 50 -36.47 1.89 10.14
CA TYR A 50 -36.96 0.61 9.59
C TYR A 50 -38.20 0.10 10.33
N PRO A 51 -39.18 -0.51 9.64
CA PRO A 51 -40.40 -1.05 10.26
C PRO A 51 -40.14 -2.20 11.26
N THR A 52 -38.94 -2.80 11.22
CA THR A 52 -38.43 -3.68 12.27
C THR A 52 -37.89 -2.82 13.42
N ARG A 53 -38.67 -2.65 14.49
CA ARG A 53 -38.39 -1.81 15.68
C ARG A 53 -37.17 -2.23 16.55
N THR A 54 -36.18 -2.91 15.97
CA THR A 54 -34.96 -3.35 16.66
C THR A 54 -33.75 -2.68 16.03
N GLU A 55 -32.89 -2.09 16.85
CA GLU A 55 -31.56 -1.65 16.42
C GLU A 55 -30.80 -2.88 15.92
N ALA A 56 -30.39 -2.85 14.65
CA ALA A 56 -29.68 -3.95 14.03
C ALA A 56 -28.44 -3.41 13.33
N CYS A 57 -27.29 -3.98 13.71
CA CYS A 57 -26.03 -3.78 13.03
C CYS A 57 -25.81 -4.91 12.05
N HIS A 58 -25.58 -4.57 10.78
CA HIS A 58 -25.39 -5.52 9.70
C HIS A 58 -24.08 -5.23 8.98
N ALA A 59 -23.37 -6.28 8.57
CA ALA A 59 -22.10 -6.11 7.85
C ALA A 59 -22.28 -5.33 6.53
N GLY A 60 -23.40 -5.53 5.82
CA GLY A 60 -23.58 -5.04 4.45
C GLY A 60 -24.67 -4.00 4.24
N GLY A 61 -24.91 -3.14 5.22
CA GLY A 61 -25.77 -1.97 5.03
C GLY A 61 -27.26 -2.28 5.01
N VAL A 62 -27.95 -1.50 4.18
CA VAL A 62 -29.39 -1.30 4.20
C VAL A 62 -29.97 -1.73 2.85
N ASN A 63 -30.97 -2.60 2.86
CA ASN A 63 -31.60 -3.10 1.63
C ASN A 63 -32.28 -1.97 0.85
N ASP A 64 -32.19 -2.00 -0.48
CA ASP A 64 -32.73 -0.99 -1.40
C ASP A 64 -32.34 0.46 -1.05
N SER A 65 -31.12 0.65 -0.53
CA SER A 65 -30.58 1.98 -0.21
C SER A 65 -29.25 2.22 -0.89
N TYR A 66 -29.09 3.44 -1.42
CA TYR A 66 -27.82 3.91 -1.96
C TYR A 66 -26.71 3.99 -0.90
N ALA A 67 -27.08 4.05 0.40
CA ALA A 67 -26.11 4.00 1.50
C ALA A 67 -25.26 2.72 1.46
N SER A 68 -25.80 1.64 0.89
CA SER A 68 -25.05 0.40 0.71
C SER A 68 -23.86 0.57 -0.21
N ASN A 69 -23.88 1.48 -1.20
CA ASN A 69 -22.74 1.76 -2.07
C ASN A 69 -21.60 2.55 -1.39
N HIS A 70 -21.79 3.06 -0.18
CA HIS A 70 -20.78 3.86 0.54
C HIS A 70 -20.19 3.15 1.77
N ILE A 71 -20.42 1.85 1.91
CA ILE A 71 -19.82 1.06 2.98
C ILE A 71 -18.33 0.81 2.64
N PRO A 72 -17.40 1.11 3.55
CA PRO A 72 -15.99 0.81 3.34
C PRO A 72 -15.73 -0.70 3.35
N PRO A 73 -14.57 -1.14 2.84
CA PRO A 73 -14.18 -2.55 2.84
C PRO A 73 -14.11 -3.11 4.27
N ARG A 74 -14.40 -4.41 4.43
CA ARG A 74 -14.43 -5.06 5.75
C ARG A 74 -13.08 -4.98 6.49
N ALA A 75 -12.00 -5.06 5.72
CA ALA A 75 -10.65 -4.84 6.20
C ALA A 75 -9.83 -4.15 5.12
N ALA A 76 -8.99 -3.19 5.52
CA ALA A 76 -8.00 -2.58 4.66
C ALA A 76 -6.81 -2.09 5.48
N GLY A 77 -5.65 -2.07 4.85
CA GLY A 77 -4.44 -1.54 5.45
C GLY A 77 -3.28 -1.53 4.48
N ALA A 78 -2.17 -0.95 4.92
CA ALA A 78 -0.94 -0.87 4.13
C ALA A 78 0.30 -1.10 4.99
N LEU A 79 1.28 -1.76 4.40
CA LEU A 79 2.63 -1.92 4.93
C LEU A 79 3.59 -1.16 4.02
N THR A 80 4.31 -0.19 4.57
CA THR A 80 5.37 0.52 3.86
C THR A 80 6.73 0.17 4.45
N LEU A 81 7.62 -0.32 3.60
CA LEU A 81 9.01 -0.62 3.93
C LEU A 81 9.90 0.31 3.12
N GLY A 82 10.69 1.14 3.77
CA GLY A 82 11.57 2.11 3.13
C GLY A 82 12.95 2.14 3.75
N THR A 83 13.90 2.73 3.04
CA THR A 83 15.26 2.97 3.52
C THR A 83 15.78 4.34 3.06
N HIS A 84 16.61 4.96 3.88
CA HIS A 84 17.29 6.22 3.56
C HIS A 84 18.80 6.01 3.53
N LEU A 85 19.39 5.98 2.35
CA LEU A 85 20.81 5.69 2.11
C LEU A 85 21.58 6.95 1.73
N PHE A 86 22.91 6.86 1.75
CA PHE A 86 23.83 7.93 1.33
C PHE A 86 23.56 9.28 2.00
N GLU A 87 23.48 9.29 3.34
CA GLU A 87 23.19 10.52 4.10
C GLU A 87 21.87 11.18 3.66
N GLN A 88 20.84 10.35 3.47
CA GLN A 88 19.49 10.78 3.04
C GLN A 88 19.43 11.34 1.61
N ARG A 89 20.41 11.01 0.76
CA ARG A 89 20.35 11.33 -0.67
C ARG A 89 19.53 10.34 -1.46
N LEU A 90 19.42 9.09 -1.03
CA LEU A 90 18.56 8.10 -1.67
C LEU A 90 17.50 7.67 -0.67
N THR A 91 16.23 7.87 -1.00
CA THR A 91 15.10 7.29 -0.28
C THR A 91 14.39 6.34 -1.20
N ALA A 92 14.33 5.06 -0.85
CA ALA A 92 13.64 4.07 -1.67
C ALA A 92 12.81 3.15 -0.79
N GLY A 93 11.70 2.64 -1.34
CA GLY A 93 10.82 1.77 -0.59
C GLY A 93 9.75 1.13 -1.43
N THR A 94 8.98 0.29 -0.75
CA THR A 94 7.86 -0.46 -1.29
C THR A 94 6.69 -0.32 -0.33
N ARG A 95 5.51 -0.10 -0.89
CA ARG A 95 4.24 -0.12 -0.17
C ARG A 95 3.42 -1.30 -0.67
N VAL A 96 2.91 -2.10 0.25
CA VAL A 96 1.95 -3.17 -0.04
C VAL A 96 0.64 -2.77 0.61
N SER A 97 -0.41 -2.59 -0.17
CA SER A 97 -1.75 -2.29 0.33
C SER A 97 -2.69 -3.46 0.09
N TYR A 98 -3.56 -3.71 1.05
CA TYR A 98 -4.62 -4.71 0.96
C TYR A 98 -5.97 -4.04 1.15
N THR A 99 -6.91 -4.41 0.28
CA THR A 99 -8.29 -3.99 0.38
C THR A 99 -9.18 -5.22 0.28
N GLY A 100 -9.99 -5.44 1.31
CA GLY A 100 -10.91 -6.56 1.40
C GLY A 100 -12.16 -6.37 0.55
N HIS A 101 -12.92 -7.44 0.43
CA HIS A 101 -14.23 -7.45 -0.23
C HIS A 101 -15.19 -6.45 0.43
N ARG A 102 -16.14 -5.97 -0.39
CA ARG A 102 -17.31 -5.29 0.13
C ARG A 102 -18.08 -6.23 1.06
N PRO A 103 -18.38 -5.81 2.30
CA PRO A 103 -19.33 -6.56 3.09
C PRO A 103 -20.72 -6.33 2.47
N MET A 104 -21.29 -7.36 1.85
CA MET A 104 -22.61 -7.30 1.22
C MET A 104 -23.58 -8.20 1.99
N ARG A 105 -24.85 -7.78 2.11
CA ARG A 105 -25.94 -8.70 2.46
C ARG A 105 -26.39 -9.38 1.17
N GLU A 106 -26.73 -10.66 1.24
CA GLU A 106 -27.36 -11.40 0.14
C GLU A 106 -28.52 -10.57 -0.42
N ALA A 107 -28.31 -9.95 -1.58
CA ALA A 107 -29.31 -9.12 -2.22
C ALA A 107 -30.22 -10.03 -3.04
N GLY A 108 -31.49 -10.13 -2.64
CA GLY A 108 -32.56 -10.45 -3.59
C GLY A 108 -32.65 -9.35 -4.65
N ALA A 109 -33.57 -9.48 -5.61
CA ALA A 109 -33.78 -8.47 -6.65
C ALA A 109 -33.97 -7.06 -6.04
N SER A 110 -32.91 -6.24 -6.09
CA SER A 110 -32.85 -4.91 -5.50
C SER A 110 -33.02 -3.87 -6.60
N LEU A 111 -33.81 -2.82 -6.32
CA LEU A 111 -34.08 -1.75 -7.28
C LEU A 111 -32.85 -0.85 -7.51
N ILE A 112 -31.88 -0.89 -6.60
CA ILE A 112 -30.64 -0.11 -6.66
C ILE A 112 -29.48 -1.08 -6.88
N PRO A 113 -28.77 -1.02 -8.03
CA PRO A 113 -27.62 -1.87 -8.25
C PRO A 113 -26.50 -1.49 -7.28
N VAL A 114 -25.97 -2.49 -6.59
CA VAL A 114 -24.77 -2.35 -5.75
C VAL A 114 -23.57 -2.76 -6.59
N VAL A 115 -22.57 -1.88 -6.66
CA VAL A 115 -21.32 -2.21 -7.34
C VAL A 115 -20.44 -3.01 -6.38
N ASP A 116 -20.18 -4.26 -6.77
CA ASP A 116 -19.33 -5.18 -6.02
C ASP A 116 -17.87 -5.08 -6.50
N TRP A 117 -16.93 -5.25 -5.56
CA TRP A 117 -15.50 -5.34 -5.85
C TRP A 117 -14.89 -6.54 -5.12
N GLY A 118 -13.96 -7.21 -5.80
CA GLY A 118 -13.16 -8.28 -5.20
C GLY A 118 -12.09 -7.72 -4.26
N SER A 119 -11.59 -8.53 -3.33
CA SER A 119 -10.39 -8.15 -2.59
C SER A 119 -9.18 -8.06 -3.51
N TYR A 120 -8.32 -7.09 -3.28
CA TYR A 120 -7.09 -6.91 -4.04
C TYR A 120 -5.92 -6.52 -3.16
N VAL A 121 -4.72 -6.80 -3.67
CA VAL A 121 -3.45 -6.38 -3.08
C VAL A 121 -2.70 -5.62 -4.15
N LEU A 122 -2.23 -4.40 -3.82
CA LEU A 122 -1.38 -3.61 -4.69
C LEU A 122 0.02 -3.53 -4.09
N VAL A 123 1.00 -3.47 -4.97
CA VAL A 123 2.42 -3.34 -4.62
C VAL A 123 2.94 -2.14 -5.38
N ASP A 124 3.34 -1.12 -4.64
CA ASP A 124 3.86 0.15 -5.18
C ASP A 124 5.31 0.29 -4.78
N VAL A 125 6.14 0.83 -5.67
CA VAL A 125 7.57 1.06 -5.42
C VAL A 125 7.88 2.52 -5.67
N PHE A 126 8.68 3.11 -4.80
CA PHE A 126 9.11 4.50 -4.95
C PHE A 126 10.61 4.62 -4.68
N ALA A 127 11.24 5.55 -5.38
CA ALA A 127 12.63 5.94 -5.17
C ALA A 127 12.78 7.43 -5.45
N ASN A 128 13.41 8.15 -4.54
CA ASN A 128 13.83 9.54 -4.68
C ASN A 128 15.34 9.60 -4.51
N TYR A 129 16.02 10.27 -5.44
CA TYR A 129 17.46 10.45 -5.42
C TYR A 129 17.85 11.91 -5.59
N ARG A 130 18.51 12.47 -4.58
CA ARG A 130 19.13 13.81 -4.60
C ARG A 130 20.52 13.74 -5.21
N LEU A 131 20.61 14.16 -6.48
CA LEU A 131 21.88 14.29 -7.20
C LEU A 131 22.77 15.33 -6.52
N ASN A 132 22.21 16.49 -6.15
CA ASN A 132 22.86 17.53 -5.35
C ASN A 132 21.79 18.32 -4.58
N ASP A 133 22.17 19.39 -3.87
CA ASP A 133 21.22 20.18 -3.08
C ASP A 133 20.21 20.98 -3.92
N HIS A 134 20.43 21.05 -5.23
CA HIS A 134 19.61 21.78 -6.20
C HIS A 134 18.83 20.86 -7.13
N VAL A 135 19.14 19.56 -7.21
CA VAL A 135 18.60 18.63 -8.21
C VAL A 135 18.20 17.31 -7.55
N ALA A 136 16.93 16.93 -7.74
CA ALA A 136 16.39 15.64 -7.30
C ALA A 136 15.61 14.95 -8.42
N VAL A 137 15.63 13.62 -8.38
CA VAL A 137 14.90 12.74 -9.30
C VAL A 137 13.97 11.85 -8.49
N ASP A 138 12.73 11.74 -8.94
CA ASP A 138 11.68 10.94 -8.34
C ASP A 138 11.21 9.87 -9.32
N LEU A 139 11.11 8.63 -8.86
CA LEU A 139 10.54 7.50 -9.59
C LEU A 139 9.48 6.85 -8.71
N THR A 140 8.29 6.68 -9.25
CA THR A 140 7.22 5.92 -8.61
C THR A 140 6.62 4.95 -9.62
N VAL A 141 6.43 3.70 -9.19
CA VAL A 141 5.74 2.66 -9.95
C VAL A 141 4.58 2.17 -9.10
N ASP A 142 3.39 2.51 -9.53
CA ASP A 142 2.14 2.10 -8.88
C ASP A 142 1.64 0.80 -9.54
N ASN A 143 1.03 -0.09 -8.75
CA ASN A 143 0.51 -1.38 -9.21
C ASN A 143 1.56 -2.20 -9.99
N LEU A 144 2.71 -2.46 -9.35
CA LEU A 144 3.84 -3.22 -9.92
C LEU A 144 3.46 -4.63 -10.40
N THR A 145 2.37 -5.20 -9.90
CA THR A 145 1.90 -6.53 -10.33
C THR A 145 0.87 -6.48 -11.44
N ASP A 146 0.53 -5.28 -11.92
CA ASP A 146 -0.45 -5.03 -12.99
C ASP A 146 -1.79 -5.74 -12.77
N ARG A 147 -2.31 -5.59 -11.54
CA ARG A 147 -3.62 -6.15 -11.18
C ARG A 147 -4.72 -5.38 -11.88
N TYR A 148 -5.64 -6.12 -12.50
CA TYR A 148 -6.96 -5.61 -12.85
C TYR A 148 -7.84 -5.62 -11.60
N TYR A 149 -8.26 -4.43 -11.16
CA TYR A 149 -9.11 -4.26 -9.97
C TYR A 149 -10.10 -3.12 -10.20
N MET A 150 -11.10 -3.04 -9.32
CA MET A 150 -11.97 -1.88 -9.18
C MET A 150 -11.75 -1.27 -7.82
N ASP A 151 -11.68 0.06 -7.77
CA ASP A 151 -11.44 0.76 -6.51
C ASP A 151 -12.58 0.50 -5.52
N ALA A 152 -12.23 0.30 -4.24
CA ALA A 152 -13.24 0.18 -3.21
C ALA A 152 -14.11 1.44 -3.17
N MET A 153 -15.41 1.24 -2.98
CA MET A 153 -16.41 2.32 -3.00
C MET A 153 -16.60 3.00 -4.37
N THR A 154 -16.12 2.40 -5.47
CA THR A 154 -16.55 2.82 -6.80
C THR A 154 -18.06 2.66 -6.97
N LEU A 155 -18.67 3.63 -7.65
CA LEU A 155 -20.10 3.64 -7.97
C LEU A 155 -20.39 3.19 -9.41
N GLY A 156 -19.33 2.92 -10.18
CA GLY A 156 -19.41 2.48 -11.57
C GLY A 156 -18.55 1.25 -11.81
N LEU A 157 -18.93 0.47 -12.81
CA LEU A 157 -18.17 -0.68 -13.32
C LEU A 157 -16.99 -0.19 -14.19
N MET A 158 -16.06 0.50 -13.55
CA MET A 158 -14.86 1.03 -14.19
C MET A 158 -13.62 0.39 -13.57
N ALA A 159 -12.71 -0.05 -14.43
CA ALA A 159 -11.43 -0.58 -14.00
C ALA A 159 -10.55 0.56 -13.48
N SER A 160 -9.87 0.30 -12.37
CA SER A 160 -8.83 1.18 -11.85
C SER A 160 -7.58 1.11 -12.72
N PRO A 161 -6.68 2.12 -12.64
CA PRO A 161 -5.44 2.12 -13.38
C PRO A 161 -4.61 0.85 -13.14
N GLY A 162 -4.08 0.29 -14.23
CA GLY A 162 -3.09 -0.78 -14.18
C GLY A 162 -1.73 -0.26 -13.71
N ARG A 163 -0.66 -0.93 -14.14
CA ARG A 163 0.70 -0.48 -13.84
C ARG A 163 0.94 0.93 -14.38
N THR A 164 1.31 1.85 -13.49
CA THR A 164 1.62 3.24 -13.85
C THR A 164 3.03 3.60 -13.40
N VAL A 165 3.78 4.28 -14.26
CA VAL A 165 5.15 4.73 -13.97
C VAL A 165 5.19 6.25 -14.03
N ARG A 166 5.72 6.88 -12.99
CA ARG A 166 5.88 8.33 -12.86
C ARG A 166 7.35 8.66 -12.63
N LEU A 167 7.85 9.59 -13.43
CA LEU A 167 9.20 10.15 -13.32
C LEU A 167 9.09 11.65 -13.09
N GLY A 168 9.74 12.14 -12.05
CA GLY A 168 9.79 13.55 -11.68
C GLY A 168 11.23 14.04 -11.61
N PHE A 169 11.43 15.30 -12.02
CA PHE A 169 12.70 15.99 -11.92
C PHE A 169 12.46 17.33 -11.25
N THR A 170 13.16 17.60 -10.15
CA THR A 170 13.03 18.84 -9.39
C THR A 170 14.35 19.59 -9.45
N VAL A 171 14.30 20.87 -9.80
CA VAL A 171 15.46 21.78 -9.81
C VAL A 171 15.13 23.03 -9.00
N ASN A 172 15.94 23.31 -7.97
CA ASN A 172 15.84 24.51 -7.13
C ASN A 172 16.99 25.46 -7.46
N PHE A 173 16.72 26.77 -7.49
CA PHE A 173 17.64 27.84 -7.88
C PHE A 173 17.85 28.85 -6.76
#